data_AF-A0A841LQU8-F1
#
_entry.id   AF-A0A841LQU8-F1
#
_cell.length_a   1.000
_cell.length_b   1.000
_cell.length_c   1.000
_cell.angle_alpha   90.00
_cell.angle_beta   90.00
_cell.angle_gamma   90.00
#
_symmetry.space_group_name_H-M   'P 1'
#
loop_
_entity.id
_entity.type
_entity.pdbx_description
1 polymer ?
#
loop_
_entity_poly.entity_id
_entity_poly.type
_entity_poly.pdbx_seq_one_letter_code
_entity_poly.pdbx_strand_id
1 'polypeptide(L)' 'MSNATSLPFEICTKVISEVEVGEVVANLGKILEIEEAPQAYCLVIERLGEKQVIKFEKHTLLILISNENVIHMNMEGEI' A
#
# COMPACT_ATOMS: atom_id res chain seq x y z
N MET A 1 -2.45 -21.09 -25.31
CA MET A 1 -2.95 -19.77 -24.90
C MET A 1 -3.20 -19.84 -23.40
N SER A 2 -2.40 -19.16 -22.60
CA SER A 2 -2.56 -19.16 -21.13
C SER A 2 -3.70 -18.21 -20.77
N ASN A 3 -4.82 -18.75 -20.30
CA ASN A 3 -5.88 -17.94 -19.71
C ASN A 3 -5.35 -17.40 -18.37
N ALA A 4 -4.97 -16.13 -18.34
CA ALA A 4 -4.69 -15.43 -17.09
C ALA A 4 -6.03 -15.17 -16.39
N THR A 5 -6.41 -16.07 -15.48
CA THR A 5 -7.50 -15.80 -14.54
C THR A 5 -6.95 -14.79 -13.53
N SER A 6 -7.26 -13.50 -13.70
CA SER A 6 -6.94 -12.49 -12.69
C SER A 6 -7.75 -12.83 -11.44
N LEU A 7 -7.07 -13.11 -10.33
CA LEU A 7 -7.68 -13.22 -9.02
C LEU A 7 -8.45 -11.92 -8.69
N PRO A 8 -9.57 -12.00 -7.95
CA PRO A 8 -10.32 -10.79 -7.57
C PRO A 8 -9.41 -9.91 -6.70
N PHE A 9 -9.23 -8.67 -7.14
CA PHE A 9 -8.66 -7.62 -6.30
C PHE A 9 -9.77 -7.11 -5.37
N GLU A 10 -9.46 -7.00 -4.09
CA GLU A 10 -10.33 -6.32 -3.15
C GLU A 10 -9.99 -4.83 -3.13
N ILE A 11 -11.03 -3.99 -3.10
CA ILE A 11 -10.90 -2.54 -3.05
C ILE A 11 -11.48 -2.09 -1.72
N CYS A 12 -10.68 -1.37 -0.94
CA CYS A 12 -11.15 -0.74 0.29
C CYS A 12 -10.73 0.72 0.35
N THR A 13 -11.33 1.46 1.29
CA THR A 13 -11.01 2.86 1.53
C THR A 13 -10.53 3.03 2.97
N LYS A 14 -9.44 3.76 3.15
CA LYS A 14 -8.92 4.14 4.47
C LYS A 14 -8.68 5.63 4.54
N VAL A 15 -8.86 6.23 5.71
CA VAL A 15 -8.29 7.57 5.94
C VAL A 15 -6.77 7.45 6.03
N ILE A 16 -6.05 8.49 5.64
CA ILE A 16 -4.58 8.43 5.55
C ILE A 16 -3.88 8.11 6.89
N SER A 17 -4.51 8.39 8.03
CA SER A 17 -3.97 8.01 9.34
C SER A 17 -4.02 6.50 9.63
N GLU A 18 -4.74 5.72 8.82
CA GLU A 18 -4.96 4.28 8.99
C GLU A 18 -4.22 3.43 7.95
N VAL A 19 -3.52 4.06 7.01
CA VAL A 19 -2.73 3.30 6.02
C VAL A 19 -1.42 2.81 6.63
N GLU A 20 -0.95 1.68 6.13
CA GLU A 20 0.22 0.97 6.63
C GLU A 20 1.28 0.81 5.52
N VAL A 21 2.54 0.70 5.95
CA VAL A 21 3.64 0.38 5.04
C VAL A 21 3.38 -0.99 4.42
N GLY A 22 3.54 -1.08 3.10
CA GLY A 22 3.32 -2.29 2.32
C GLY A 22 1.96 -2.33 1.61
N GLU A 23 0.99 -1.52 2.01
CA GLU A 23 -0.29 -1.41 1.31
C GLU A 23 -0.12 -0.74 -0.06
N VAL A 24 -1.03 -1.03 -0.99
CA VAL A 24 -0.99 -0.48 -2.35
C VAL A 24 -2.11 0.53 -2.52
N VAL A 25 -1.74 1.80 -2.74
CA VAL A 25 -2.69 2.87 -3.05
C VAL A 25 -2.99 2.87 -4.54
N ALA A 26 -4.28 2.83 -4.89
CA ALA A 26 -4.74 2.83 -6.26
C ALA A 26 -4.15 4.00 -7.06
N ASN A 27 -3.68 3.73 -8.28
CA ASN A 27 -3.00 4.67 -9.19
C ASN A 27 -1.68 5.29 -8.70
N LEU A 28 -1.25 5.01 -7.48
CA LEU A 28 -0.01 5.52 -6.92
C LEU A 28 1.03 4.40 -6.80
N GLY A 29 0.76 3.35 -6.04
CA GLY A 29 1.69 2.23 -5.86
C GLY A 29 1.81 1.79 -4.41
N LYS A 30 2.83 0.97 -4.13
CA LYS A 30 3.08 0.41 -2.81
C LYS A 30 3.68 1.46 -1.88
N ILE A 31 3.14 1.58 -0.66
CA ILE A 31 3.70 2.44 0.39
C ILE A 31 4.98 1.79 0.92
N LEU A 32 6.07 2.55 0.91
CA LEU A 32 7.38 2.14 1.42
C LEU A 32 7.66 2.75 2.79
N GLU A 33 7.29 4.02 2.98
CA GLU A 33 7.53 4.77 4.21
C GLU A 33 6.37 5.75 4.45
N ILE A 34 6.07 6.02 5.71
CA ILE A 34 5.05 6.97 6.15
C ILE A 34 5.72 7.93 7.12
N GLU A 35 5.62 9.23 6.84
CA GLU A 35 6.06 10.28 7.77
C GLU A 35 4.87 11.17 8.12
N GLU A 36 4.64 11.35 9.42
CA GLU A 36 3.62 12.23 9.92
C GLU A 36 4.23 13.59 10.32
N ALA A 37 3.81 14.65 9.62
CA ALA A 37 4.15 16.03 9.96
C ALA A 37 2.96 16.73 10.64
N PRO A 38 3.13 17.89 11.31
CA PRO A 38 2.04 18.58 11.98
C PRO A 38 0.83 18.91 11.08
N GLN A 39 1.07 19.19 9.79
CA GLN A 39 0.03 19.64 8.86
C GLN A 39 -0.30 18.64 7.74
N ALA A 40 0.47 17.55 7.60
CA ALA A 40 0.34 16.64 6.46
C ALA A 40 0.85 15.25 6.80
N TYR A 41 0.50 14.29 5.95
CA TYR A 41 1.21 13.02 5.84
C TYR A 41 2.06 13.05 4.57
N CYS A 42 3.27 12.51 4.66
CA CYS A 42 4.12 12.23 3.52
C CYS A 42 4.18 10.71 3.34
N LEU A 43 3.78 10.22 2.17
CA LEU A 43 3.97 8.83 1.78
C LEU A 43 5.14 8.75 0.82
N VAL A 44 6.10 7.88 1.11
CA VAL A 44 7.07 7.42 0.12
C VAL A 44 6.49 6.18 -0.54
N ILE A 45 6.34 6.19 -1.86
CA ILE A 45 5.75 5.09 -2.64
C ILE A 45 6.71 4.57 -3.69
N GLU A 46 6.53 3.31 -4.07
CA GLU A 46 7.16 2.72 -5.26
C GLU A 46 6.21 2.78 -6.44
N ARG A 47 6.60 3.50 -7.49
CA ARG A 47 5.82 3.65 -8.72
C ARG A 47 6.74 3.67 -9.94
N LEU A 48 6.42 2.84 -10.94
CA LEU A 48 7.21 2.73 -12.18
C LEU A 48 8.70 2.43 -11.95
N GLY A 49 9.03 1.67 -10.90
CA GLY A 49 10.41 1.33 -10.55
C GLY A 49 11.18 2.45 -9.84
N GLU A 50 10.53 3.55 -9.47
CA GLU A 50 11.14 4.68 -8.78
C GLU A 50 10.47 4.94 -7.42
N LYS A 51 11.23 5.57 -6.51
CA LYS A 51 10.69 6.11 -5.26
C LYS A 51 10.12 7.51 -5.51
N GLN A 52 8.87 7.72 -5.09
CA GLN A 52 8.20 9.02 -5.18
C GLN A 52 7.67 9.44 -3.81
N VAL A 53 7.73 10.74 -3.51
CA VAL A 53 7.18 11.30 -2.27
C VAL A 53 5.92 12.09 -2.59
N ILE A 54 4.82 11.75 -1.94
CA ILE A 54 3.54 12.43 -2.11
C ILE A 54 3.04 12.93 -0.77
N LYS A 55 2.60 14.20 -0.74
CA LYS A 55 2.06 14.86 0.43
C LYS A 55 0.54 14.88 0.36
N PHE A 56 -0.08 14.67 1.51
CA PHE A 56 -1.52 14.60 1.65
C PHE A 56 -1.98 15.36 2.88
N GLU A 57 -3.20 15.89 2.82
CA GLU A 57 -3.86 16.49 3.97
C GLU A 57 -4.28 15.42 4.97
N LYS A 58 -4.34 15.77 6.26
CA LYS A 58 -4.62 14.86 7.38
C LYS A 58 -5.91 14.04 7.26
N HIS A 59 -6.89 14.53 6.51
CA HIS A 59 -8.22 13.93 6.37
C HIS A 59 -8.44 13.31 4.98
N THR A 60 -7.36 13.11 4.22
CA THR A 60 -7.44 12.48 2.89
C THR A 60 -7.94 11.04 3.02
N LEU A 61 -8.92 10.67 2.19
CA LEU A 61 -9.36 9.30 2.01
C LEU A 61 -8.59 8.68 0.83
N LEU A 62 -7.98 7.51 1.05
CA LEU A 62 -7.21 6.77 0.05
C LEU A 62 -7.96 5.50 -0.33
N ILE A 63 -7.89 5.14 -1.62
CA ILE A 63 -8.39 3.86 -2.14
C ILE A 63 -7.21 2.88 -2.17
N LEU A 64 -7.35 1.75 -1.50
CA LEU A 64 -6.36 0.68 -1.45
C LEU A 64 -6.81 -0.51 -2.30
N ILE A 65 -5.83 -1.22 -2.85
CA ILE A 65 -6.02 -2.45 -3.62
C ILE A 65 -5.28 -3.56 -2.89
N SER A 66 -6.01 -4.57 -2.40
CA SER A 66 -5.41 -5.79 -1.85
C SER A 66 -5.52 -6.93 -2.84
N ASN A 67 -4.42 -7.68 -2.97
CA ASN A 67 -4.46 -9.03 -3.53
C ASN A 67 -4.51 -9.98 -2.34
N GLU A 68 -5.64 -10.66 -2.14
CA GLU A 68 -5.71 -11.76 -1.17
C GLU A 68 -4.79 -12.91 -1.62
N ASN A 69 -3.56 -12.91 -1.08
CA ASN A 69 -2.73 -14.08 -0.73
C ASN A 69 -1.35 -13.57 -0.25
N VAL A 70 -1.34 -12.81 0.85
CA VAL A 70 -0.12 -12.66 1.63
C VAL A 70 0.01 -13.94 2.46
N ILE A 71 0.74 -14.92 1.92
CA ILE A 71 1.24 -16.03 2.74
C ILE A 71 2.17 -15.40 3.77
N HIS A 72 1.67 -15.21 5.00
CA HIS A 72 2.52 -15.03 6.16
C HIS A 72 3.30 -16.34 6.35
N MET A 73 4.48 -16.44 5.72
CA MET A 73 5.44 -17.45 6.12
C MET A 73 6.05 -17.00 7.45
N ASN A 74 5.48 -17.48 8.54
CA ASN A 74 6.15 -17.48 9.83
C ASN A 74 7.40 -18.36 9.67
N MET A 75 8.57 -17.74 9.48
CA MET A 75 9.83 -18.43 9.75
C MET A 75 10.02 -18.45 11.26
N GLU A 76 9.33 -19.36 11.94
CA GLU A 76 9.79 -19.81 13.25
C GLU A 76 11.01 -20.70 13.00
N GLY A 77 12.15 -20.26 13.52
CA GLY A 77 13.45 -20.88 13.31
C GLY A 77 13.47 -22.33 13.78
N GLU A 78 14.05 -23.18 12.94
CA GLU A 78 14.57 -24.48 13.35
C GLU A 78 15.76 -24.25 14.30
N ILE A 79 15.65 -24.77 15.52
CA ILE A 79 16.81 -25.21 16.33
C ILE A 79 16.57 -26.68 16.67
#